data_AF-A0A9R0TYV4-F1
#
_entry.id   AF-A0A9R0TYV4-F1
#
_cell.length_a   1.000
_cell.length_b   1.000
_cell.length_c   1.000
_cell.angle_alpha   90.00
_cell.angle_beta   90.00
_cell.angle_gamma   90.00
#
_symmetry.space_group_name_H-M   'P 1'
#
loop_
_entity.id
_entity.type
_entity.pdbx_description
1 polymer ?
#
loop_
_entity_poly.entity_id
_entity_poly.type
_entity_poly.pdbx_seq_one_letter_code
_entity_poly.pdbx_strand_id
1 'polypeptide(L)'
;MGKEKTHINIVVIGHVDSGKSTTTGHLIYKLGGIDKRVIERFEKEAAEMNKRSFKYAWVLDKLKAERERGITIDIALWKFETTKYYCTVIDAPGHRDFIKNMITGTSQADCAVLIIDSTTGGFEAGISKDGQTREHALLAFTLGVKQMICCCNKNQ
;
A
#
# COMPACT_ATOMS: atom_id res chain seq x y z
N MET A 1 3.42 31.63 -14.84
CA MET A 1 3.93 30.57 -13.96
C MET A 1 2.88 29.48 -13.82
N GLY A 2 3.21 28.21 -14.08
CA GLY A 2 2.30 27.11 -13.72
C GLY A 2 2.13 27.07 -12.20
N LYS A 3 0.91 26.87 -11.70
CA LYS A 3 0.66 26.71 -10.25
C LYS A 3 1.55 25.59 -9.72
N GLU A 4 2.35 25.90 -8.71
CA GLU A 4 3.14 24.92 -7.98
C GLU A 4 2.19 23.88 -7.36
N LYS A 5 2.38 22.60 -7.66
CA LYS A 5 1.50 21.54 -7.14
C LYS A 5 1.81 21.35 -5.65
N THR A 6 0.78 21.19 -4.84
CA THR A 6 0.93 20.91 -3.41
C THR A 6 1.47 19.48 -3.22
N HIS A 7 2.40 19.31 -2.28
CA HIS A 7 2.87 17.98 -1.89
C HIS A 7 1.95 17.37 -0.82
N ILE A 8 1.59 16.10 -0.97
CA ILE A 8 0.78 15.34 0.01
C ILE A 8 1.38 13.97 0.28
N ASN A 9 1.26 13.51 1.52
CA ASN A 9 1.64 12.18 1.96
C ASN A 9 0.40 11.31 2.15
N ILE A 10 0.40 10.13 1.52
CA ILE A 10 -0.73 9.20 1.50
C ILE A 10 -0.26 7.87 2.10
N VAL A 11 -0.85 7.43 3.21
CA VAL A 11 -0.58 6.09 3.76
C VAL A 11 -1.60 5.08 3.27
N VAL A 12 -1.14 3.90 2.86
CA VAL A 12 -2.01 2.78 2.47
C VAL A 12 -2.04 1.75 3.58
N ILE A 13 -3.23 1.51 4.11
CA ILE A 13 -3.46 0.69 5.32
C ILE A 13 -4.58 -0.33 5.08
N GLY A 14 -4.65 -1.35 5.94
CA GLY A 14 -5.64 -2.44 5.83
C GLY A 14 -5.10 -3.80 6.27
N HIS A 15 -6.00 -4.78 6.38
CA HIS A 15 -5.69 -6.16 6.82
C HIS A 15 -4.61 -6.84 5.98
N VAL A 16 -3.97 -7.89 6.53
CA VAL A 16 -3.16 -8.83 5.73
C VAL A 16 -4.00 -9.34 4.57
N ASP A 17 -3.37 -9.58 3.43
CA ASP A 17 -4.01 -10.06 2.20
C ASP A 17 -5.06 -9.16 1.55
N SER A 18 -5.40 -7.98 2.09
CA SER A 18 -6.36 -7.07 1.43
C SER A 18 -5.86 -6.49 0.10
N GLY A 19 -4.59 -6.72 -0.25
CA GLY A 19 -3.99 -6.33 -1.52
C GLY A 19 -3.43 -4.91 -1.54
N LYS A 20 -3.05 -4.35 -0.38
CA LYS A 20 -2.41 -3.03 -0.24
C LYS A 20 -1.26 -2.81 -1.23
N SER A 21 -0.20 -3.60 -1.10
CA SER A 21 1.02 -3.45 -1.90
C SER A 21 0.76 -3.65 -3.40
N THR A 22 -0.14 -4.56 -3.76
CA THR A 22 -0.55 -4.75 -5.16
C THR A 22 -1.25 -3.50 -5.71
N THR A 23 -2.20 -2.93 -4.96
CA THR A 23 -2.92 -1.71 -5.35
C THR A 23 -2.00 -0.51 -5.41
N THR A 24 -1.14 -0.32 -4.40
CA THR A 24 -0.13 0.73 -4.36
C THR A 24 0.84 0.62 -5.54
N GLY A 25 1.38 -0.58 -5.79
CA GLY A 25 2.30 -0.82 -6.90
C GLY A 25 1.65 -0.58 -8.26
N HIS A 26 0.38 -0.97 -8.43
CA HIS A 26 -0.37 -0.71 -9.65
C HIS A 26 -0.67 0.78 -9.86
N LEU A 27 -0.93 1.52 -8.78
CA LEU A 27 -1.10 2.98 -8.83
C LEU A 27 0.18 3.67 -9.31
N ILE A 28 1.32 3.34 -8.71
CA ILE A 28 2.62 3.92 -9.06
C ILE A 28 2.99 3.55 -10.51
N TYR A 29 2.74 2.31 -10.91
CA TYR A 29 2.93 1.84 -12.28
C TYR A 29 2.16 2.70 -13.29
N LYS A 30 0.86 2.92 -13.05
CA LYS A 30 0.01 3.70 -13.97
C LYS A 30 0.35 5.18 -14.00
N LEU A 31 0.79 5.74 -12.88
CA LEU A 31 1.11 7.16 -12.77
C LEU A 31 2.57 7.48 -13.12
N GLY A 32 3.31 6.50 -13.64
CA GLY A 32 4.68 6.71 -14.14
C GLY A 32 5.70 6.96 -13.04
N GLY A 33 5.43 6.55 -11.80
CA GLY A 33 6.37 6.70 -10.68
C GLY A 33 7.56 5.73 -10.74
N ILE A 34 7.61 4.83 -11.73
CA ILE A 34 8.69 3.87 -11.95
C ILE A 34 9.16 3.96 -13.41
N ASP A 35 10.47 3.94 -13.61
CA ASP A 35 11.09 3.88 -14.93
C ASP A 35 10.71 2.58 -15.68
N LYS A 36 10.45 2.69 -16.99
CA LYS A 36 10.05 1.55 -17.84
C LYS A 36 11.06 0.40 -17.80
N ARG A 37 12.36 0.67 -17.70
CA ARG A 37 13.40 -0.37 -17.61
C ARG A 37 13.32 -1.16 -16.32
N VAL A 38 12.98 -0.48 -15.23
CA VAL A 38 12.81 -1.11 -13.91
C VAL A 38 11.57 -2.00 -13.91
N ILE A 39 10.48 -1.54 -14.54
CA ILE A 39 9.27 -2.32 -14.78
C ILE A 39 9.59 -3.61 -15.55
N GLU A 40 10.26 -3.51 -16.69
CA GLU A 40 10.58 -4.66 -17.55
C GLU A 40 11.45 -5.70 -16.81
N ARG A 41 12.38 -5.23 -15.97
CA ARG A 41 13.19 -6.11 -15.12
C ARG A 41 12.32 -6.86 -14.12
N PHE A 42 11.43 -6.18 -13.40
CA PHE A 42 10.56 -6.82 -12.41
C PHE A 42 9.55 -7.77 -13.03
N GLU A 43 9.05 -7.49 -14.24
CA GLU A 43 8.17 -8.42 -14.96
C GLU A 43 8.89 -9.73 -15.34
N LYS A 44 10.18 -9.67 -15.71
CA LYS A 44 11.01 -10.85 -15.96
C LYS A 44 11.24 -11.64 -14.67
N GLU A 45 11.69 -10.99 -13.60
CA GLU A 45 11.95 -11.66 -12.30
C GLU A 45 10.68 -12.35 -11.75
N ALA A 46 9.53 -11.68 -11.80
CA ALA A 46 8.26 -12.25 -11.34
C ALA A 46 7.80 -13.44 -12.20
N ALA A 47 8.10 -13.44 -13.50
CA ALA A 47 7.79 -14.53 -14.41
C ALA A 47 8.67 -15.77 -14.15
N GLU A 48 9.96 -15.58 -13.87
CA GLU A 48 10.90 -16.65 -13.52
C GLU A 48 10.50 -17.37 -12.21
N MET A 49 9.88 -16.63 -11.28
CA MET A 49 9.46 -17.17 -9.99
C MET A 49 8.02 -17.71 -9.96
N ASN A 50 7.34 -17.84 -11.10
CA ASN A 50 5.92 -18.24 -11.21
C ASN A 50 4.95 -17.38 -10.37
N LYS A 51 5.33 -16.15 -10.00
CA LYS A 51 4.52 -15.21 -9.20
C LYS A 51 4.03 -14.03 -10.05
N ARG A 52 3.60 -14.26 -11.29
CA ARG A 52 3.15 -13.20 -12.23
C ARG A 52 2.05 -12.30 -11.67
N SER A 53 1.14 -12.85 -10.85
CA SER A 53 0.06 -12.10 -10.20
C SER A 53 0.56 -11.08 -9.16
N PHE A 54 1.76 -11.27 -8.62
CA PHE A 54 2.36 -10.41 -7.59
C PHE A 54 3.33 -9.36 -8.14
N LYS A 55 3.41 -9.19 -9.47
CA LYS A 55 4.38 -8.30 -10.12
C LYS A 55 4.35 -6.86 -9.58
N TYR A 56 3.19 -6.36 -9.15
CA TYR A 56 3.04 -5.00 -8.62
C TYR A 56 3.50 -4.86 -7.17
N ALA A 57 3.24 -5.85 -6.32
CA ALA A 57 3.75 -5.85 -4.94
C ALA A 57 5.28 -5.99 -4.91
N TRP A 58 5.84 -6.78 -5.83
CA TRP A 58 7.28 -6.97 -6.01
C TRP A 58 8.09 -5.69 -6.25
N VAL A 59 7.45 -4.68 -6.84
CA VAL A 59 8.08 -3.36 -7.01
C VAL A 59 8.35 -2.72 -5.65
N LEU A 60 7.46 -2.92 -4.68
CA LEU A 60 7.53 -2.29 -3.36
C LEU A 60 8.37 -3.11 -2.39
N ASP A 61 8.31 -4.45 -2.49
CA ASP A 61 9.02 -5.37 -1.61
C ASP A 61 10.53 -5.38 -1.92
N LYS A 62 11.30 -4.68 -1.09
CA LYS A 62 12.77 -4.57 -1.24
C LYS A 62 13.49 -5.68 -0.50
N LEU A 63 12.92 -6.23 0.56
CA LEU A 63 13.56 -7.26 1.37
C LEU A 63 13.32 -8.65 0.77
N LYS A 64 14.37 -9.49 0.75
CA LYS A 64 14.24 -10.90 0.34
C LYS A 64 13.20 -11.64 1.20
N ALA A 65 13.16 -11.35 2.50
CA ALA A 65 12.19 -11.92 3.43
C ALA A 65 10.74 -11.53 3.10
N GLU A 66 10.49 -10.31 2.63
CA GLU A 66 9.16 -9.86 2.18
C GLU A 66 8.72 -10.66 0.95
N ARG A 67 9.61 -10.82 -0.03
CA ARG A 67 9.38 -11.57 -1.27
C ARG A 67 9.13 -13.07 -1.03
N GLU A 68 9.83 -13.65 -0.07
CA GLU A 68 9.69 -15.05 0.33
C GLU A 68 8.38 -15.29 1.07
N ARG A 69 8.06 -14.45 2.07
CA ARG A 69 6.87 -14.60 2.92
C ARG A 69 5.59 -14.04 2.31
N GLY A 70 5.69 -13.17 1.31
CA GLY A 70 4.54 -12.51 0.69
C GLY A 70 3.86 -11.47 1.58
N ILE A 71 4.57 -10.93 2.58
CA ILE A 71 4.06 -9.91 3.50
C ILE A 71 5.02 -8.72 3.53
N THR A 72 4.47 -7.51 3.59
CA THR A 72 5.21 -6.28 3.81
C THR A 72 5.69 -6.23 5.27
N ILE A 73 6.97 -5.95 5.48
CA ILE A 73 7.62 -5.89 6.79
C ILE A 73 8.00 -4.44 7.11
N ASP A 74 8.65 -3.76 6.17
CA ASP A 74 9.09 -2.37 6.31
C ASP A 74 8.22 -1.42 5.48
N ILE A 75 8.25 -0.14 5.80
CA ILE A 75 7.53 0.87 5.04
C ILE A 75 8.21 1.13 3.70
N ALA A 76 7.43 1.14 2.61
CA ALA A 76 7.92 1.51 1.30
C ALA A 76 7.42 2.91 0.91
N LEU A 77 8.37 3.81 0.62
CA LEU A 77 8.08 5.18 0.17
C LEU A 77 8.27 5.29 -1.33
N TRP A 78 7.22 5.75 -2.01
CA TRP A 78 7.23 5.96 -3.46
C TRP A 78 6.60 7.30 -3.81
N LYS A 79 7.04 7.88 -4.93
CA LYS A 79 6.54 9.17 -5.40
C LYS A 79 5.81 8.99 -6.72
N PHE A 80 4.72 9.74 -6.89
CA PHE A 80 4.02 9.86 -8.16
C PHE A 80 3.37 11.23 -8.26
N GLU A 81 2.93 11.58 -9.46
CA GLU A 81 2.26 12.84 -9.72
C GLU A 81 0.82 12.65 -10.16
N THR A 82 -0.03 13.58 -9.75
CA THR A 82 -1.37 13.75 -10.33
C THR A 82 -1.43 15.09 -11.06
N THR A 83 -2.59 15.42 -11.61
CA THR A 83 -2.84 16.73 -12.21
C THR A 83 -2.73 17.87 -11.19
N LYS A 84 -2.97 17.62 -9.90
CA LYS A 84 -3.04 18.64 -8.84
C LYS A 84 -1.94 18.54 -7.78
N TYR A 85 -1.39 17.35 -7.54
CA TYR A 85 -0.52 17.07 -6.40
C TYR A 85 0.77 16.34 -6.79
N TYR A 86 1.84 16.63 -6.05
CA TYR A 86 2.96 15.71 -5.87
C TYR A 86 2.63 14.79 -4.70
N CYS A 87 2.62 13.48 -4.94
CA CYS A 87 2.23 12.52 -3.91
C CYS A 87 3.42 11.69 -3.49
N THR A 88 3.63 11.56 -2.18
CA THR A 88 4.41 10.47 -1.60
C THR A 88 3.44 9.44 -1.04
N VAL A 89 3.50 8.21 -1.53
CA VAL A 89 2.73 7.08 -1.00
C VAL A 89 3.58 6.23 -0.08
N ILE A 90 2.99 5.85 1.05
CA ILE A 90 3.58 5.06 2.11
C ILE A 90 2.82 3.74 2.16
N ASP A 91 3.45 2.66 1.68
CA ASP A 91 2.91 1.32 1.83
C ASP A 91 3.22 0.83 3.24
N ALA A 92 2.18 0.66 4.07
CA ALA A 92 2.34 0.23 5.46
C ALA A 92 2.03 -1.27 5.61
N PRO A 93 2.74 -1.96 6.54
CA PRO A 93 2.56 -3.38 6.72
C PRO A 93 1.17 -3.74 7.25
N GLY A 94 0.68 -4.90 6.83
CA GLY A 94 -0.65 -5.42 7.23
C GLY A 94 -0.66 -6.25 8.51
N HIS A 95 0.50 -6.79 8.88
CA HIS A 95 0.61 -7.82 9.92
C HIS A 95 0.82 -7.20 11.30
N ARG A 96 0.22 -7.80 12.33
CA ARG A 96 0.24 -7.31 13.73
C ARG A 96 1.66 -7.11 14.27
N ASP A 97 2.57 -8.02 13.96
CA ASP A 97 3.96 -7.94 14.41
C ASP A 97 4.70 -6.67 13.95
N PHE A 98 4.21 -6.01 12.88
CA PHE A 98 4.84 -4.85 12.27
C PHE A 98 4.06 -3.55 12.49
N ILE A 99 3.16 -3.51 13.49
CA ILE A 99 2.33 -2.33 13.75
C ILE A 99 3.14 -1.08 14.09
N LYS A 100 4.33 -1.24 14.69
CA LYS A 100 5.28 -0.14 14.97
C LYS A 100 5.72 0.57 13.70
N ASN A 101 5.92 -0.19 12.62
CA ASN A 101 6.32 0.36 11.33
C ASN A 101 5.14 1.08 10.67
N MET A 102 3.93 0.51 10.78
CA MET A 102 2.70 1.17 10.33
C MET A 102 2.47 2.51 11.05
N ILE A 103 2.71 2.59 12.37
CA ILE A 103 2.61 3.84 13.14
C ILE A 103 3.61 4.88 12.63
N THR A 104 4.86 4.49 12.38
CA THR A 104 5.92 5.37 11.85
C THR A 104 5.58 5.90 10.45
N GLY A 105 4.97 5.09 9.60
CA GLY A 105 4.49 5.54 8.28
C GLY A 105 3.28 6.47 8.38
N THR A 106 2.32 6.11 9.23
CA THR A 106 1.05 6.84 9.38
C THR A 106 1.23 8.21 10.02
N SER A 107 2.20 8.39 10.91
CA SER A 107 2.48 9.69 11.54
C SER A 107 2.96 10.78 10.58
N GLN A 108 3.37 10.39 9.37
CA GLN A 108 3.81 11.30 8.32
C GLN A 108 2.72 11.61 7.28
N ALA A 109 1.54 10.98 7.40
CA ALA A 109 0.50 11.01 6.38
C ALA A 109 -0.49 12.16 6.57
N ASP A 110 -0.87 12.81 5.47
CA ASP A 110 -1.95 13.80 5.43
C ASP A 110 -3.32 13.13 5.24
N CYS A 111 -3.34 12.01 4.51
CA CYS A 111 -4.53 11.20 4.30
C CYS A 111 -4.19 9.70 4.25
N ALA A 112 -5.21 8.88 4.50
CA ALA A 112 -5.12 7.43 4.45
C ALA A 112 -5.97 6.84 3.32
N VAL A 113 -5.49 5.74 2.74
CA VAL A 113 -6.28 4.86 1.88
C VAL A 113 -6.43 3.53 2.62
N LEU A 114 -7.65 3.21 3.03
CA LEU A 114 -8.00 1.95 3.68
C LEU A 114 -8.42 0.93 2.63
N ILE A 115 -7.58 -0.08 2.41
CA ILE A 115 -7.86 -1.19 1.49
C ILE A 115 -8.62 -2.30 2.23
N ILE A 116 -9.82 -2.58 1.76
CA ILE A 116 -10.75 -3.55 2.32
C ILE A 116 -10.83 -4.75 1.38
N ASP A 117 -10.64 -5.96 1.90
CA ASP A 117 -10.95 -7.18 1.16
C ASP A 117 -12.47 -7.34 1.10
N SER A 118 -13.02 -7.46 -0.11
CA SER A 118 -14.47 -7.54 -0.34
C SER A 118 -14.94 -8.98 -0.62
N THR A 119 -14.03 -9.95 -0.59
CA THR A 119 -14.40 -11.36 -0.70
C THR A 119 -15.08 -11.87 0.57
N THR A 120 -16.01 -12.82 0.41
CA THR A 120 -16.62 -13.53 1.53
C THR A 120 -15.53 -14.23 2.35
N GLY A 121 -15.48 -13.98 3.64
CA GLY A 121 -14.46 -14.47 4.57
C GLY A 121 -13.29 -13.49 4.76
N GLY A 122 -12.82 -12.86 3.67
CA GLY A 122 -11.75 -11.85 3.73
C GLY A 122 -12.22 -10.56 4.42
N PHE A 123 -13.44 -10.13 4.10
CA PHE A 123 -14.07 -8.98 4.76
C PHE A 123 -14.21 -9.22 6.27
N GLU A 124 -14.85 -10.35 6.65
CA GLU A 124 -15.12 -10.72 8.04
C GLU A 124 -13.82 -10.87 8.84
N ALA A 125 -12.78 -11.49 8.27
CA ALA A 125 -11.47 -11.61 8.90
C ALA A 125 -10.88 -10.23 9.22
N GLY A 126 -10.94 -9.29 8.26
CA GLY A 126 -10.40 -7.95 8.41
C GLY A 126 -11.11 -7.08 9.47
N ILE A 127 -12.44 -7.23 9.62
CA ILE A 127 -13.25 -6.48 10.60
C ILE A 127 -13.43 -7.20 11.94
N SER A 128 -13.00 -8.46 12.05
CA SER A 128 -13.10 -9.26 13.27
C SER A 128 -12.36 -8.59 14.45
N LYS A 129 -12.60 -9.08 15.66
CA LYS A 129 -11.86 -8.64 16.86
C LYS A 129 -10.35 -8.79 16.68
N ASP A 130 -9.93 -9.79 15.90
CA ASP A 130 -8.53 -10.06 15.59
C ASP A 130 -8.05 -9.43 14.28
N GLY A 131 -8.94 -8.81 13.53
CA GLY A 131 -8.66 -8.16 12.25
C GLY A 131 -7.92 -6.84 12.42
N GLN A 132 -7.10 -6.51 11.43
CA GLN A 132 -6.28 -5.29 11.47
C GLN A 132 -6.94 -4.10 10.76
N THR A 133 -8.03 -4.28 10.01
CA THR A 133 -8.69 -3.17 9.30
C THR A 133 -9.19 -2.13 10.29
N ARG A 134 -9.86 -2.56 11.37
CA ARG A 134 -10.37 -1.66 12.41
C ARG A 134 -9.25 -1.01 13.23
N GLU A 135 -8.23 -1.80 13.57
CA GLU A 135 -7.06 -1.33 14.31
C GLU A 135 -6.29 -0.26 13.53
N HIS A 136 -6.05 -0.49 12.24
CA HIS A 136 -5.38 0.48 11.37
C HIS A 136 -6.17 1.77 11.20
N ALA A 137 -7.50 1.68 11.03
CA ALA A 137 -8.34 2.87 10.95
C ALA A 137 -8.30 3.69 12.25
N LEU A 138 -8.33 3.02 13.42
CA LEU A 138 -8.23 3.66 14.72
C LEU A 138 -6.86 4.33 14.93
N LEU A 139 -5.78 3.65 14.55
CA LEU A 139 -4.43 4.19 14.64
C LEU A 139 -4.26 5.42 13.74
N ALA A 140 -4.75 5.38 12.51
CA ALA A 140 -4.73 6.53 11.60
C ALA A 140 -5.47 7.75 12.20
N PHE A 141 -6.67 7.52 12.76
CA PHE A 141 -7.41 8.59 13.43
C PHE A 141 -6.66 9.15 14.64
N THR A 142 -6.08 8.27 15.47
CA THR A 142 -5.33 8.65 16.67
C THR A 142 -4.09 9.47 16.34
N LEU A 143 -3.45 9.18 15.21
CA LEU A 143 -2.27 9.89 14.72
C LEU A 143 -2.61 11.18 13.95
N GLY A 144 -3.89 11.56 13.89
CA GLY A 144 -4.33 12.84 13.32
C GLY A 144 -4.70 12.80 11.84
N VAL A 145 -4.76 11.62 11.22
CA VAL A 145 -5.19 11.48 9.83
C VAL A 145 -6.71 11.62 9.75
N LYS A 146 -7.18 12.82 9.38
CA LYS A 146 -8.61 13.16 9.33
C LYS A 146 -9.29 12.85 7.99
N GLN A 147 -8.51 12.63 6.93
CA GLN A 147 -9.02 12.31 5.60
C GLN A 147 -8.71 10.85 5.27
N MET A 148 -9.74 10.07 4.95
CA MET A 148 -9.60 8.65 4.63
C MET A 148 -10.43 8.29 3.41
N ILE A 149 -9.84 7.52 2.50
CA ILE A 149 -10.51 6.94 1.33
C ILE A 149 -10.62 5.43 1.58
N CYS A 150 -11.83 4.88 1.51
CA CYS A 150 -12.05 3.43 1.58
C CYS A 150 -12.06 2.83 0.17
N CYS A 151 -11.22 1.84 -0.08
CA CYS A 151 -11.14 1.13 -1.34
C CYS A 151 -11.52 -0.35 -1.13
N CYS A 152 -12.69 -0.72 -1.62
CA CYS A 152 -13.14 -2.11 -1.66
C CYS A 152 -12.38 -2.83 -2.79
N ASN A 153 -11.51 -3.76 -2.42
CA ASN A 153 -10.66 -4.53 -3.33
C ASN A 153 -11.18 -5.97 -3.48
N LYS A 154 -10.72 -6.68 -4.50
CA LYS A 154 -11.13 -8.07 -4.82
C LYS A 154 -12.65 -8.23 -5.05
N ASN A 155 -13.23 -7.27 -5.77
CA ASN A 155 -14.66 -7.24 -6.14
C ASN A 155 -15.01 -8.06 -7.40
N GLN A 156 -14.12 -8.94 -7.87
CA GLN A 156 -14.27 -9.75 -9.08
C GLN A 156 -13.87 -11.19 -8.81
#